data_AF-A0A7C6S5P6-F1
#
_entry.id   AF-A0A7C6S5P6-F1
#
_cell.length_a   1.000
_cell.length_b   1.000
_cell.length_c   1.000
_cell.angle_alpha   90.00
_cell.angle_beta   90.00
_cell.angle_gamma   90.00
#
_symmetry.space_group_name_H-M   'P 1'
#
loop_
_entity.id
_entity.type
_entity.pdbx_description
1 polymer ?
#
loop_
_entity_poly.entity_id
_entity_poly.type
_entity_poly.pdbx_seq_one_letter_code
_entity_poly.pdbx_strand_id
1 'polypeptide(L)'
;STQSLSKSNTGALIVLVANAVPSHIIESGVKLNSAISAALLDSIFNIKSPLHDGAVIIKGNTLVAAGCFLPLSQDTNLPKELGTRHRAAIGITENYDVLAIIVSEETGVISVAKEGELTRYYDSSMLNQTLTEFYGLSVPQTESKKRRRK
;
A
#
# COMPACT_ATOMS: atom_id res chain seq x y z
N SER A 1 -5.81 -9.58 -1.88
CA SER A 1 -4.86 -9.63 -0.75
C SER A 1 -5.22 -8.59 0.31
N THR A 2 -5.21 -7.27 0.06
CA THR A 2 -5.42 -6.25 1.13
C THR A 2 -6.67 -6.46 1.98
N GLN A 3 -7.82 -6.78 1.37
CA GLN A 3 -9.02 -7.15 2.14
C GLN A 3 -8.89 -8.45 2.92
N SER A 4 -8.21 -9.46 2.36
CA SER A 4 -7.95 -10.72 3.05
C SER A 4 -7.08 -10.47 4.28
N LEU A 5 -5.98 -9.72 4.11
CA LEU A 5 -5.06 -9.31 5.16
C LEU A 5 -5.76 -8.47 6.23
N SER A 6 -6.63 -7.56 5.82
CA SER A 6 -7.47 -6.77 6.73
C SER A 6 -8.39 -7.65 7.58
N LYS A 7 -9.08 -8.62 6.97
CA LYS A 7 -9.95 -9.57 7.69
C LYS A 7 -9.20 -10.46 8.67
N SER A 8 -7.93 -10.74 8.40
CA SER A 8 -7.06 -11.54 9.28
C SER A 8 -6.17 -10.70 10.19
N ASN A 9 -6.38 -9.38 10.28
CA ASN A 9 -5.53 -8.44 11.03
C ASN A 9 -4.03 -8.66 10.78
N THR A 10 -3.67 -8.90 9.52
CA THR A 10 -2.29 -9.14 9.11
C THR A 10 -1.67 -7.83 8.64
N GLY A 11 -0.63 -7.40 9.35
CA GLY A 11 0.10 -6.18 9.04
C GLY A 11 0.70 -6.21 7.64
N ALA A 12 0.44 -5.16 6.86
CA ALA A 12 0.98 -5.05 5.51
C ALA A 12 1.38 -3.61 5.18
N LEU A 13 2.43 -3.47 4.38
CA LEU A 13 2.91 -2.20 3.85
C LEU A 13 3.33 -2.39 2.39
N ILE A 14 2.56 -1.81 1.47
CA ILE A 14 2.76 -1.93 0.03
C ILE A 14 3.00 -0.53 -0.53
N VAL A 15 4.12 -0.32 -1.22
CA VAL A 15 4.47 0.93 -1.87
C VAL A 15 4.36 0.75 -3.37
N LEU A 16 3.50 1.54 -4.00
CA LEU A 16 3.34 1.63 -5.44
C LEU A 16 4.19 2.79 -5.97
N VAL A 17 5.01 2.49 -6.97
CA VAL A 17 5.96 3.43 -7.55
C VAL A 17 5.50 3.79 -8.96
N ALA A 18 5.25 5.09 -9.20
CA ALA A 18 4.95 5.62 -10.53
C ALA A 18 6.23 5.72 -11.37
N ASN A 19 7.26 6.37 -10.82
CA ASN A 19 8.50 6.67 -11.53
C ASN A 19 9.68 5.84 -11.02
N ALA A 20 10.31 6.29 -9.94
CA ALA A 20 11.46 5.65 -9.34
C ALA A 20 11.46 5.86 -7.82
N VAL A 21 12.07 4.91 -7.13
CA VAL A 21 12.52 5.04 -5.74
C VAL A 21 14.03 4.83 -5.71
N PRO A 22 14.75 5.38 -4.73
CA PRO A 22 16.19 5.17 -4.61
C PRO A 22 16.57 3.69 -4.59
N SER A 23 17.71 3.35 -5.21
CA SER A 23 18.21 1.98 -5.29
C SER A 23 18.42 1.35 -3.90
N HIS A 24 18.90 2.14 -2.93
CA HIS A 24 19.14 1.66 -1.57
C HIS A 24 17.88 1.12 -0.87
N ILE A 25 16.69 1.65 -1.21
CA ILE A 25 15.43 1.12 -0.67
C ILE A 25 15.18 -0.28 -1.21
N ILE A 26 15.35 -0.46 -2.52
CA ILE A 26 15.16 -1.76 -3.18
C ILE A 26 16.22 -2.77 -2.71
N GLU A 27 17.47 -2.31 -2.55
CA GLU A 27 18.61 -3.13 -2.12
C GLU A 27 18.56 -3.52 -0.64
N SER A 28 17.80 -2.79 0.17
CA SER A 28 17.58 -3.13 1.58
C SER A 28 16.72 -4.39 1.77
N GLY A 29 15.91 -4.75 0.77
CA GLY A 29 15.05 -5.92 0.79
C GLY A 29 15.52 -7.02 -0.17
N VAL A 30 14.69 -8.06 -0.30
CA VAL A 30 14.93 -9.15 -1.24
C VAL A 30 14.28 -8.83 -2.58
N LYS A 31 15.11 -8.72 -3.63
CA LYS A 31 14.64 -8.53 -5.02
C LYS A 31 13.92 -9.80 -5.49
N LEU A 32 12.68 -9.64 -5.92
CA LEU A 32 11.82 -10.74 -6.40
C LEU A 32 11.56 -10.66 -7.90
N ASN A 33 11.36 -9.43 -8.44
CA ASN A 33 11.06 -9.19 -9.85
C ASN A 33 9.99 -10.13 -10.41
N SER A 34 8.91 -10.32 -9.65
CA SER A 34 7.87 -11.30 -9.95
C SER A 34 6.57 -10.64 -10.40
N ALA A 35 5.72 -11.40 -11.09
CA ALA A 35 4.34 -11.00 -11.33
C ALA A 35 3.59 -10.83 -9.99
N ILE A 36 2.70 -9.84 -9.94
CA ILE A 36 1.87 -9.59 -8.76
C ILE A 36 0.75 -10.64 -8.72
N SER A 37 0.57 -11.28 -7.57
CA SER A 37 -0.60 -12.12 -7.31
C SER A 37 -1.04 -11.98 -5.86
N ALA A 38 -2.33 -12.21 -5.60
CA ALA A 38 -2.86 -12.16 -4.24
C ALA A 38 -2.16 -13.18 -3.32
N ALA A 39 -1.97 -14.41 -3.80
CA ALA A 39 -1.30 -15.48 -3.06
C ALA A 39 0.15 -15.12 -2.69
N LEU A 40 0.88 -14.44 -3.59
CA LEU A 40 2.24 -13.98 -3.30
C LEU A 40 2.25 -12.92 -2.21
N LEU A 41 1.37 -11.91 -2.29
CA LEU A 41 1.26 -10.87 -1.26
C LEU A 41 0.87 -11.47 0.10
N ASP A 42 -0.11 -12.38 0.12
CA ASP A 42 -0.54 -13.05 1.34
C ASP A 42 0.59 -13.92 1.94
N SER A 43 1.43 -14.53 1.10
CA SER A 43 2.60 -15.30 1.55
C SER A 43 3.71 -14.41 2.10
N ILE A 44 3.97 -13.24 1.47
CA ILE A 44 4.98 -12.30 1.93
C ILE A 44 4.63 -11.76 3.32
N PHE A 45 3.40 -11.29 3.50
CA PHE A 45 2.95 -10.69 4.77
C PHE A 45 2.55 -11.70 5.85
N ASN A 46 2.66 -13.00 5.58
CA ASN A 46 2.50 -14.01 6.62
C ASN A 46 3.56 -13.81 7.72
N ILE A 47 3.17 -13.70 8.98
CA ILE A 47 4.08 -13.43 10.10
C ILE A 47 5.24 -14.44 10.26
N LYS A 48 5.09 -15.64 9.69
CA LYS A 48 6.15 -16.67 9.68
C LYS A 48 7.16 -16.51 8.53
N SER A 49 6.84 -15.68 7.54
CA SER A 49 7.70 -15.42 6.39
C SER A 49 8.85 -14.48 6.80
N PRO A 50 10.10 -14.72 6.40
CA PRO A 50 11.18 -13.77 6.67
C PRO A 50 11.00 -12.41 5.96
N LEU A 51 10.10 -12.33 4.96
CA LEU A 51 9.86 -11.12 4.16
C LEU A 51 8.71 -10.24 4.67
N HIS A 52 8.03 -10.64 5.75
CA HIS A 52 6.84 -9.95 6.26
C HIS A 52 7.15 -8.63 6.97
N ASP A 53 8.40 -8.47 7.42
CA ASP A 53 8.88 -7.28 8.08
C ASP A 53 9.45 -6.31 7.03
N GLY A 54 8.93 -5.09 7.01
CA GLY A 54 9.21 -4.09 5.98
C GLY A 54 8.16 -4.00 4.87
N ALA A 55 8.54 -3.33 3.79
CA ALA A 55 7.65 -2.95 2.71
C ALA A 55 7.81 -3.84 1.46
N VAL A 56 6.71 -4.02 0.75
CA VAL A 56 6.70 -4.55 -0.62
C VAL A 56 6.71 -3.38 -1.60
N ILE A 57 7.65 -3.38 -2.54
CA ILE A 57 7.77 -2.36 -3.59
C ILE A 57 7.20 -2.91 -4.89
N ILE A 58 6.21 -2.22 -5.44
CA ILE A 58 5.55 -2.56 -6.70
C ILE A 58 5.77 -1.43 -7.71
N LYS A 59 6.17 -1.78 -8.94
CA LYS A 59 6.30 -0.85 -10.06
C LYS A 59 5.54 -1.41 -11.26
N GLY A 60 4.50 -0.69 -11.70
CA GLY A 60 3.55 -1.19 -12.69
C GLY A 60 2.97 -2.53 -12.28
N ASN A 61 3.13 -3.55 -13.12
CA ASN A 61 2.64 -4.92 -12.86
C ASN A 61 3.69 -5.86 -12.23
N THR A 62 4.80 -5.31 -11.73
CA THR A 62 5.91 -6.11 -11.16
C THR A 62 6.07 -5.83 -9.68
N LEU A 63 6.14 -6.89 -8.88
CA LEU A 63 6.63 -6.84 -7.50
C LEU A 63 8.16 -6.87 -7.55
N VAL A 64 8.78 -5.72 -7.30
CA VAL A 64 10.22 -5.51 -7.46
C VAL A 64 11.00 -6.15 -6.32
N ALA A 65 10.63 -5.82 -5.09
CA ALA A 65 11.29 -6.32 -3.88
C ALA A 65 10.30 -6.40 -2.70
N ALA A 66 10.64 -7.21 -1.71
CA ALA A 66 9.89 -7.37 -0.46
C ALA A 66 10.82 -7.27 0.75
N GLY A 67 10.26 -6.94 1.91
CA GLY A 67 11.02 -6.70 3.14
C GLY A 67 11.94 -5.48 3.07
N CYS A 68 11.55 -4.44 2.32
CA CYS A 68 12.35 -3.24 2.17
C CYS A 68 12.20 -2.31 3.38
N PHE A 69 13.31 -1.73 3.85
CA PHE A 69 13.29 -0.69 4.87
C PHE A 69 12.97 0.67 4.24
N LEU A 70 12.04 1.40 4.86
CA LEU A 70 11.62 2.72 4.41
C LEU A 70 12.05 3.79 5.44
N PRO A 71 12.28 5.04 5.00
CA PRO A 71 12.43 6.15 5.93
C PRO A 71 11.15 6.33 6.75
N LEU A 72 11.30 6.60 8.04
CA LEU A 72 10.19 6.95 8.93
C LEU A 72 9.99 8.46 8.92
N SER A 73 8.75 8.91 8.87
CA SER A 73 8.42 10.32 9.08
C SER A 73 8.92 10.78 10.45
N GLN A 74 9.52 11.97 10.47
CA GLN A 74 10.02 12.64 11.67
C GLN A 74 9.00 13.61 12.27
N ASP A 75 7.79 13.70 11.70
CA ASP A 75 6.75 14.58 12.23
C ASP A 75 6.30 14.11 13.62
N THR A 76 6.57 14.95 14.62
CA THR A 76 6.23 14.72 16.02
C THR A 76 4.74 14.92 16.31
N ASN A 77 4.00 15.54 15.39
CA ASN A 77 2.57 15.79 15.52
C ASN A 77 1.71 14.59 15.08
N LEU A 78 2.32 13.56 14.49
CA LEU A 78 1.61 12.35 14.10
C LEU A 78 0.94 11.67 15.30
N PRO A 79 -0.31 11.17 15.16
CA PRO A 79 -1.01 10.49 16.24
C PRO A 79 -0.18 9.36 16.86
N LYS A 80 -0.16 9.28 18.19
CA LYS A 80 0.66 8.31 18.94
C LYS A 80 0.27 6.85 18.67
N GLU A 81 -0.98 6.62 18.27
CA GLU A 81 -1.51 5.31 17.87
C GLU A 81 -1.00 4.82 16.51
N LEU A 82 -0.30 5.67 15.74
CA LEU A 82 0.31 5.23 14.48
C LEU A 82 1.56 4.38 14.75
N GLY A 83 1.44 3.09 14.43
CA GLY A 83 2.54 2.15 14.44
C GLY A 83 3.62 2.43 13.38
N THR A 84 4.71 1.65 13.42
CA THR A 84 5.91 1.84 12.58
C THR A 84 5.61 1.79 11.08
N ARG A 85 4.73 0.87 10.62
CA ARG A 85 4.33 0.79 9.20
C ARG A 85 3.62 2.07 8.71
N HIS A 86 2.83 2.72 9.56
CA HIS A 86 2.19 3.99 9.21
C HIS A 86 3.22 5.10 9.07
N ARG A 87 4.16 5.20 10.02
CA ARG A 87 5.25 6.20 9.97
C ARG A 87 6.19 5.98 8.78
N ALA A 88 6.44 4.73 8.42
CA ALA A 88 7.19 4.35 7.23
C ALA A 88 6.47 4.76 5.93
N ALA A 89 5.15 4.51 5.87
CA ALA A 89 4.33 4.90 4.74
C ALA A 89 4.28 6.42 4.55
N ILE A 90 4.13 7.18 5.65
CA ILE A 90 4.18 8.64 5.61
C ILE A 90 5.59 9.09 5.17
N GLY A 91 6.64 8.59 5.82
CA GLY A 91 8.02 8.98 5.53
C GLY A 91 8.44 8.73 4.08
N ILE A 92 8.05 7.61 3.46
CA ILE A 92 8.37 7.39 2.06
C ILE A 92 7.60 8.35 1.13
N THR A 93 6.35 8.67 1.46
CA THR A 93 5.48 9.51 0.63
C THR A 93 5.75 11.01 0.80
N GLU A 94 6.40 11.42 1.89
CA GLU A 94 6.94 12.78 2.08
C GLU A 94 8.11 13.06 1.11
N ASN A 95 8.89 12.03 0.79
CA ASN A 95 10.16 12.18 0.08
C ASN A 95 10.08 11.79 -1.40
N TYR A 96 9.07 11.01 -1.80
CA TYR A 96 8.97 10.45 -3.14
C TYR A 96 7.52 10.42 -3.62
N ASP A 97 7.34 10.57 -4.94
CA ASP A 97 6.05 10.41 -5.62
C ASP A 97 5.67 8.92 -5.71
N VAL A 98 5.13 8.42 -4.61
CA VAL A 98 4.67 7.04 -4.43
C VAL A 98 3.33 7.03 -3.69
N LEU A 99 2.59 5.93 -3.83
CA LEU A 99 1.40 5.65 -3.04
C LEU A 99 1.69 4.50 -2.07
N ALA A 100 1.46 4.69 -0.78
CA ALA A 100 1.66 3.62 0.20
C ALA A 100 0.31 3.13 0.75
N ILE A 101 0.09 1.83 0.72
CA ILE A 101 -1.11 1.16 1.27
C ILE A 101 -0.69 0.39 2.51
N ILE A 102 -1.42 0.61 3.60
CA ILE A 102 -1.16 0.04 4.91
C ILE A 102 -2.36 -0.80 5.34
N VAL A 103 -2.10 -1.98 5.90
CA VAL A 103 -3.08 -2.74 6.69
C VAL A 103 -2.57 -2.79 8.12
N SER A 104 -3.36 -2.31 9.06
CA SER A 104 -3.03 -2.36 10.50
C SER A 104 -3.09 -3.80 11.02
N GLU A 105 -2.04 -4.25 11.70
CA GLU A 105 -2.05 -5.56 12.39
C GLU A 105 -2.87 -5.55 13.69
N GLU A 106 -3.09 -4.37 14.26
CA GLU A 106 -3.86 -4.24 15.50
C GLU A 106 -5.38 -4.19 15.23
N THR A 107 -5.77 -3.53 14.14
CA THR A 107 -7.18 -3.19 13.89
C THR A 107 -7.72 -3.70 12.56
N GLY A 108 -6.87 -4.21 11.68
CA GLY A 108 -7.24 -4.59 10.30
C GLY A 108 -7.58 -3.40 9.41
N VAL A 109 -7.57 -2.16 9.93
CA VAL A 109 -7.92 -0.95 9.18
C VAL A 109 -6.96 -0.76 8.02
N ILE A 110 -7.54 -0.57 6.83
CA ILE A 110 -6.79 -0.19 5.64
C ILE A 110 -6.63 1.32 5.63
N SER A 111 -5.41 1.78 5.40
CA SER A 111 -5.04 3.19 5.26
C SER A 111 -4.21 3.39 4.00
N VAL A 112 -4.21 4.60 3.47
CA VAL A 112 -3.36 5.00 2.35
C VAL A 112 -2.61 6.27 2.73
N ALA A 113 -1.31 6.29 2.45
CA ALA A 113 -0.50 7.49 2.54
C ALA A 113 -0.11 7.96 1.13
N LYS A 114 -0.16 9.28 0.93
CA LYS A 114 0.26 9.96 -0.30
C LYS A 114 0.71 11.37 0.06
N GLU A 115 1.84 11.83 -0.49
CA GLU A 115 2.34 13.20 -0.28
C GLU A 115 2.47 13.57 1.22
N GLY A 116 2.81 12.60 2.07
CA GLY A 116 2.93 12.78 3.52
C GLY A 116 1.60 12.79 4.30
N GLU A 117 0.46 12.73 3.62
CA GLU A 117 -0.85 12.66 4.27
C GLU A 117 -1.33 11.20 4.40
N LEU A 118 -1.87 10.86 5.57
CA LEU A 118 -2.45 9.53 5.85
C LEU A 118 -3.98 9.62 5.92
N THR A 119 -4.66 8.90 5.03
CA THR A 119 -6.11 8.73 5.08
C THR A 119 -6.45 7.30 5.52
N ARG A 120 -7.33 7.16 6.52
CA ARG A 120 -7.68 5.87 7.16
C ARG A 120 -9.08 5.40 6.75
N TYR A 121 -9.40 4.15 7.08
CA TYR A 121 -10.71 3.54 6.86
C TYR A 121 -11.08 3.39 5.37
N TYR A 122 -10.11 2.99 4.56
CA TYR A 122 -10.34 2.70 3.15
C TYR A 122 -11.20 1.44 2.98
N ASP A 123 -12.26 1.57 2.19
CA ASP A 123 -12.99 0.44 1.65
C ASP A 123 -12.47 0.01 0.26
N SER A 124 -13.11 -1.01 -0.30
CA SER A 124 -12.75 -1.55 -1.62
C SER A 124 -12.96 -0.56 -2.76
N SER A 125 -14.01 0.26 -2.67
CA SER A 125 -14.37 1.23 -3.70
C SER A 125 -13.37 2.37 -3.70
N MET A 126 -13.06 2.91 -2.52
CA MET A 126 -12.06 3.95 -2.33
C MET A 126 -10.68 3.50 -2.81
N LEU A 127 -10.25 2.28 -2.44
CA LEU A 127 -8.97 1.74 -2.92
C LEU A 127 -8.95 1.62 -4.45
N ASN A 128 -9.98 1.04 -5.06
CA ASN A 128 -10.03 0.90 -6.52
C ASN A 128 -9.99 2.26 -7.22
N GLN A 129 -10.71 3.26 -6.70
CA GLN A 129 -10.67 4.61 -7.23
C GLN A 129 -9.27 5.21 -7.11
N THR A 130 -8.65 5.18 -5.93
CA THR A 130 -7.30 5.72 -5.72
C THR A 130 -6.25 5.02 -6.59
N LEU A 131 -6.33 3.70 -6.76
CA LEU A 131 -5.44 2.95 -7.66
C LEU A 131 -5.64 3.36 -9.11
N THR A 132 -6.90 3.52 -9.52
CA THR A 132 -7.24 3.94 -10.88
C THR A 132 -6.68 5.33 -11.18
N GLU A 133 -6.85 6.27 -10.26
CA GLU A 133 -6.30 7.63 -10.35
C GLU A 133 -4.76 7.61 -10.36
N PHE A 134 -4.14 6.83 -9.48
CA PHE A 134 -2.68 6.71 -9.38
C PHE A 134 -2.04 6.20 -10.68
N TYR A 135 -2.67 5.23 -11.34
CA TYR A 135 -2.19 4.69 -12.62
C TYR A 135 -2.71 5.44 -13.85
N GLY A 136 -3.49 6.51 -13.67
CA GLY A 136 -4.08 7.28 -14.78
C GLY A 136 -5.02 6.46 -15.66
N LEU A 137 -5.66 5.42 -15.10
CA LEU A 137 -6.59 4.57 -15.84
C LEU A 137 -7.93 5.31 -15.97
N SER A 138 -8.52 5.33 -17.15
CA SER A 138 -9.87 5.87 -17.33
C SER A 138 -10.89 4.85 -16.83
N VAL A 139 -11.64 5.14 -15.77
CA VAL A 139 -12.83 4.34 -15.42
C VAL A 139 -13.87 4.51 -16.53
N PRO A 140 -14.32 3.45 -17.21
CA PRO A 140 -15.47 3.56 -18.09
C PRO A 140 -16.67 4.02 -17.24
N GLN A 141 -17.25 5.17 -17.57
CA GLN A 141 -18.46 5.66 -16.94
C GLN A 141 -19.55 4.60 -17.12
N THR A 142 -19.85 3.84 -16.07
CA THR A 142 -20.97 2.90 -16.12
C THR A 142 -22.23 3.73 -16.01
N GLU A 143 -22.95 3.89 -17.13
CA GLU A 143 -24.22 4.59 -17.19
C GLU A 143 -25.17 4.05 -16.12
N SER A 144 -25.49 4.90 -15.15
CA SER A 144 -26.56 4.65 -14.20
C SER A 144 -27.87 4.63 -14.99
N LYS A 145 -28.40 3.42 -15.24
CA LYS A 145 -29.76 3.22 -15.75
C LYS A 145 -30.73 3.92 -14.79
N LYS A 146 -31.15 5.13 -15.14
CA LYS A 146 -32.36 5.77 -14.61
C LYS A 146 -33.52 4.80 -14.83
N ARG A 147 -33.90 4.08 -13.79
CA ARG A 147 -35.21 3.43 -13.67
C ARG A 147 -36.26 4.54 -13.78
N ARG A 148 -36.75 4.79 -14.99
CA ARG A 148 -38.01 5.51 -15.22
C ARG A 148 -39.10 4.70 -14.53
N ARG A 149 -39.52 5.12 -13.33
CA ARG A 149 -40.80 4.73 -12.77
C ARG A 149 -41.88 5.33 -13.67
N LYS A 150 -42.66 4.46 -14.29
CA LYS A 150 -43.95 4.76 -14.92
C LYS A 150 -45.03 4.38 -13.92
#